data_AF-A0A2D4MDH3-F1
#
_entry.id   AF-A0A2D4MDH3-F1
#
_cell.length_a   1.000
_cell.length_b   1.000
_cell.length_c   1.000
_cell.angle_alpha   90.00
_cell.angle_beta   90.00
_cell.angle_gamma   90.00
#
_symmetry.space_group_name_H-M   'P 1'
#
loop_
_entity.id
_entity.type
_entity.pdbx_description
1 polymer ?
#
loop_
_entity_poly.entity_id
_entity_poly.type
_entity_poly.pdbx_seq_one_letter_code
_entity_poly.pdbx_strand_id
1 'polypeptide(L)'
;MVNKLEGVLVLVQRLNTKISSISKSEFSTLVEEFRHFKLQVVQFMNSHTHGTFEWVDGMLVQALEAGDWLLMDNVNFCSPSVLDRLNALLEPGGVLTLSERGVTDGVTPSVVPHPNFRLFLSMDPAHGE
;
A
#
# COMPACT_ATOMS: atom_id res chain seq x y z
N MET A 1 -9.56 -5.36 -11.56
CA MET A 1 -9.77 -5.15 -13.02
C MET A 1 -10.73 -6.20 -13.61
N VAL A 2 -10.56 -7.48 -13.26
CA VAL A 2 -11.36 -8.63 -13.75
C VAL A 2 -12.88 -8.50 -13.52
N ASN A 3 -13.33 -8.14 -12.31
CA ASN A 3 -14.77 -8.01 -12.00
C ASN A 3 -15.50 -6.91 -12.81
N LYS A 4 -14.77 -5.93 -13.35
CA LYS A 4 -15.36 -4.82 -14.12
C LYS A 4 -15.53 -5.20 -15.60
N LEU A 5 -14.66 -6.07 -16.12
CA LEU A 5 -14.77 -6.61 -17.46
C LEU A 5 -15.97 -7.57 -17.57
N GLU A 6 -16.23 -8.33 -16.50
CA GLU A 6 -17.44 -9.15 -16.38
C GLU A 6 -18.72 -8.30 -16.39
N GLY A 7 -18.73 -7.16 -15.69
CA GLY A 7 -19.88 -6.24 -15.72
C GLY A 7 -20.20 -5.73 -17.12
N VAL A 8 -19.18 -5.38 -17.91
CA VAL A 8 -19.34 -4.97 -19.31
C VAL A 8 -19.83 -6.14 -20.18
N LEU A 9 -19.29 -7.34 -19.95
CA LEU A 9 -19.69 -8.55 -20.68
C LEU A 9 -21.17 -8.90 -20.43
N VAL A 10 -21.63 -8.81 -19.18
CA VAL A 10 -23.02 -9.04 -18.79
C VAL A 10 -23.96 -8.01 -19.43
N LEU A 11 -23.58 -6.74 -19.48
CA LEU A 11 -24.39 -5.70 -20.13
C LEU A 11 -24.49 -5.93 -21.65
N VAL A 12 -23.39 -6.32 -22.30
CA VAL A 12 -23.35 -6.66 -23.73
C VAL A 12 -24.16 -7.93 -24.02
N GLN A 13 -24.09 -8.95 -23.17
CA GLN A 13 -24.88 -10.18 -23.30
C GLN A 13 -26.38 -9.92 -23.11
N ARG A 14 -26.76 -9.05 -22.16
CA ARG A 14 -28.17 -8.64 -21.94
C ARG A 14 -28.71 -7.80 -23.10
N LEU A 15 -27.89 -6.94 -23.69
CA LEU A 15 -28.22 -6.23 -24.93
C LEU A 15 -28.45 -7.21 -26.09
N ASN A 16 -27.54 -8.17 -26.28
CA ASN A 16 -27.58 -9.11 -27.40
C ASN A 16 -28.79 -10.07 -27.31
N THR A 17 -29.25 -10.39 -26.10
CA THR A 17 -30.41 -11.29 -25.87
C THR A 17 -31.76 -10.59 -25.91
N LYS A 18 -31.83 -9.26 -25.69
CA LYS A 18 -33.11 -8.51 -25.64
C LYS A 18 -33.44 -7.67 -26.89
N ILE A 19 -32.52 -7.55 -27.86
CA ILE A 19 -32.66 -6.70 -29.06
C ILE A 19 -33.93 -6.99 -29.88
N SER A 20 -34.51 -8.19 -29.81
CA SER A 20 -35.69 -8.61 -30.58
C SER A 20 -37.03 -8.50 -29.83
N SER A 21 -37.07 -8.11 -28.55
CA SER A 21 -38.33 -8.02 -27.77
C SER A 21 -38.46 -6.81 -26.83
N ILE A 22 -37.51 -5.87 -26.88
CA ILE A 22 -37.46 -4.75 -25.93
C ILE A 22 -38.56 -3.70 -26.22
N SER A 23 -39.29 -3.29 -25.19
CA SER A 23 -40.20 -2.16 -25.30
C SER A 23 -39.43 -0.83 -25.35
N LYS A 24 -40.01 0.21 -25.97
CA LYS A 24 -39.37 1.53 -26.11
C LYS A 24 -38.95 2.15 -24.76
N SER A 25 -39.69 1.86 -23.70
CA SER A 25 -39.39 2.31 -22.34
C SER A 25 -38.18 1.59 -21.73
N GLU A 26 -38.09 0.26 -21.88
CA GLU A 26 -36.94 -0.51 -21.39
C GLU A 26 -35.64 -0.14 -22.13
N PHE A 27 -35.74 0.15 -23.43
CA PHE A 27 -34.59 0.66 -24.19
C PHE A 27 -34.14 2.03 -23.67
N SER A 28 -35.09 2.92 -23.35
CA SER A 28 -34.78 4.24 -22.80
C SER A 28 -34.08 4.14 -21.44
N THR A 29 -34.54 3.24 -20.58
CA THR A 29 -33.89 2.98 -19.27
C THR A 29 -32.47 2.47 -19.47
N LEU A 30 -32.27 1.51 -20.39
CA LEU A 30 -30.96 0.95 -20.68
C LEU A 30 -29.98 2.00 -21.24
N VAL A 31 -30.46 2.87 -22.14
CA VAL A 31 -29.66 3.98 -22.68
C VAL A 31 -29.22 4.93 -21.57
N GLU A 32 -30.08 5.16 -20.57
CA GLU A 32 -29.77 6.04 -19.44
C GLU A 32 -28.77 5.39 -18.47
N GLU A 33 -28.91 4.08 -18.21
CA GLU A 33 -27.91 3.31 -17.45
C GLU A 33 -26.53 3.35 -18.14
N PHE A 34 -26.49 3.24 -19.47
CA PHE A 34 -25.25 3.36 -20.24
C PHE A 34 -24.65 4.77 -20.18
N ARG A 35 -25.48 5.83 -20.17
CA ARG A 35 -25.01 7.21 -19.97
C ARG A 35 -24.39 7.39 -18.60
N HIS A 36 -25.05 6.92 -17.55
CA HIS A 36 -24.53 6.98 -16.19
C HIS A 36 -23.22 6.21 -16.05
N PHE A 37 -23.13 5.01 -16.62
CA PHE A 37 -21.91 4.22 -16.64
C PHE A 37 -20.76 4.95 -17.36
N LYS A 38 -21.03 5.57 -18.52
CA LYS A 38 -20.03 6.36 -19.25
C LYS A 38 -19.49 7.52 -18.39
N LEU A 39 -20.35 8.22 -17.66
CA LEU A 39 -19.93 9.31 -16.79
C LEU A 39 -19.04 8.82 -15.63
N GLN A 40 -19.39 7.69 -15.02
CA GLN A 40 -18.57 7.06 -13.97
C GLN A 40 -17.19 6.65 -14.50
N VAL A 41 -17.12 6.10 -15.71
CA VAL A 41 -15.84 5.70 -16.34
C VAL A 41 -14.96 6.93 -16.63
N VAL A 42 -15.53 8.02 -17.15
CA VAL A 42 -14.77 9.25 -17.43
C VAL A 42 -14.25 9.90 -16.14
N GLN A 43 -15.07 9.96 -15.08
CA GLN A 43 -14.64 10.45 -13.77
C GLN A 43 -13.50 9.60 -13.19
N PHE A 44 -13.58 8.28 -13.33
CA PHE A 44 -12.53 7.37 -12.92
C PHE A 44 -11.25 7.55 -13.74
N MET A 45 -11.33 7.68 -15.06
CA MET A 45 -10.15 7.89 -15.90
C MET A 45 -9.46 9.22 -15.59
N ASN A 46 -10.24 10.27 -15.29
CA ASN A 46 -9.72 11.57 -14.92
C ASN A 46 -9.16 11.62 -13.48
N SER A 47 -9.50 10.67 -12.61
CA SER A 47 -8.92 10.59 -11.26
C SER A 47 -7.62 9.80 -11.18
N HIS A 48 -7.22 9.10 -12.26
CA HIS A 48 -6.03 8.24 -12.29
C HIS A 48 -4.86 8.80 -13.13
N THR A 49 -4.86 10.09 -13.46
CA THR A 49 -3.81 10.69 -14.31
C THR A 49 -2.58 11.19 -13.55
N HIS A 50 -2.55 11.06 -12.22
CA HIS A 50 -1.39 11.42 -11.42
C HIS A 50 -0.97 10.20 -10.61
N GLY A 51 0.27 9.75 -10.80
CA GLY A 51 0.83 8.67 -9.99
C GLY A 51 0.68 9.01 -8.50
N THR A 52 0.20 8.06 -7.72
CA THR A 52 0.07 8.21 -6.26
C THR A 52 1.34 7.72 -5.60
N PHE A 53 1.81 8.45 -4.59
CA PHE A 53 2.83 7.94 -3.67
C PHE A 53 2.12 7.22 -2.53
N GLU A 54 2.52 5.99 -2.26
CA GLU A 54 2.10 5.23 -1.09
C GLU A 54 3.32 4.89 -0.25
N TRP A 55 3.12 4.82 1.06
CA TRP A 55 4.13 4.31 1.97
C TRP A 55 4.22 2.78 1.82
N VAL A 56 5.43 2.27 1.78
CA VAL A 56 5.70 0.83 1.80
C VAL A 56 6.64 0.54 2.95
N ASP A 57 6.21 -0.35 3.84
CA ASP A 57 7.03 -0.75 4.99
C ASP A 57 8.31 -1.45 4.52
N GLY A 58 9.45 -0.96 5.00
CA GLY A 58 10.76 -1.54 4.71
C GLY A 58 11.06 -2.79 5.54
N MET A 59 12.13 -3.50 5.20
CA MET A 59 12.50 -4.78 5.85
C MET A 59 12.57 -4.71 7.38
N LEU A 60 13.10 -3.62 7.94
CA LEU A 60 13.16 -3.42 9.39
C LEU A 60 11.77 -3.40 10.02
N VAL A 61 10.84 -2.65 9.43
CA VAL A 61 9.45 -2.53 9.94
C VAL A 61 8.75 -3.88 9.86
N GLN A 62 8.87 -4.56 8.71
CA GLN A 62 8.27 -5.88 8.53
C GLN A 62 8.80 -6.90 9.54
N ALA A 63 10.12 -6.94 9.78
CA ALA A 63 10.73 -7.83 10.75
C ALA A 63 10.31 -7.51 12.19
N LEU A 64 10.21 -6.22 12.53
CA LEU A 64 9.72 -5.77 13.85
C LEU A 64 8.32 -6.26 14.14
N GLU A 65 7.41 -6.18 13.17
CA GLU A 65 6.01 -6.60 13.31
C GLU A 65 5.87 -8.12 13.34
N ALA A 66 6.62 -8.84 12.49
CA ALA A 66 6.57 -10.30 12.38
C ALA A 66 7.32 -11.02 13.51
N GLY A 67 8.25 -10.34 14.20
CA GLY A 67 9.13 -10.97 15.17
C GLY A 67 10.28 -11.75 14.56
N ASP A 68 10.64 -11.43 13.33
CA ASP A 68 11.75 -12.04 12.62
C ASP A 68 13.09 -11.58 13.17
N TRP A 69 14.14 -12.31 12.80
CA TRP A 69 15.50 -11.92 13.15
C TRP A 69 16.09 -11.11 12.00
N LEU A 70 16.69 -9.97 12.32
CA LEU A 70 17.34 -9.08 11.35
C LEU A 70 18.84 -9.04 11.62
N LEU A 71 19.64 -9.35 10.59
CA LEU A 71 21.09 -9.14 10.59
C LEU A 71 21.40 -7.92 9.74
N MET A 72 22.01 -6.91 10.36
CA MET A 72 22.57 -5.76 9.67
C MET A 72 24.08 -5.95 9.57
N ASP A 73 24.55 -6.25 8.35
CA ASP A 73 25.96 -6.54 8.11
C ASP A 73 26.76 -5.28 7.79
N ASN A 74 28.04 -5.28 8.18
CA ASN A 74 28.99 -4.20 7.98
C ASN A 74 28.45 -2.82 8.41
N VAL A 75 27.90 -2.74 9.63
CA VAL A 75 27.26 -1.51 10.15
C VAL A 75 28.19 -0.30 10.20
N ASN A 76 29.50 -0.54 10.23
CA ASN A 76 30.53 0.48 10.19
C ASN A 76 30.55 1.31 8.89
N PHE A 77 29.87 0.86 7.82
CA PHE A 77 29.70 1.65 6.58
C PHE A 77 28.48 2.59 6.62
N CYS A 78 27.62 2.45 7.63
CA CYS A 78 26.49 3.37 7.81
C CYS A 78 26.97 4.66 8.48
N SER A 79 26.36 5.80 8.13
CA SER A 79 26.61 7.03 8.87
C SER A 79 26.11 6.87 10.31
N PRO A 80 26.77 7.49 11.31
CA PRO A 80 26.33 7.42 12.70
C PRO A 80 24.85 7.80 12.88
N SER A 81 24.37 8.78 12.12
CA SER A 81 22.97 9.21 12.11
C SER A 81 21.96 8.14 11.70
N VAL A 82 22.36 7.14 10.89
CA VAL A 82 21.50 6.00 10.54
C VAL A 82 21.40 5.04 11.72
N LEU A 83 22.52 4.76 12.38
CA LEU A 83 22.56 3.91 13.56
C LEU A 83 21.83 4.56 14.73
N ASP A 84 21.90 5.88 14.87
CA ASP A 84 21.19 6.63 15.90
C ASP A 84 19.68 6.44 15.84
N ARG A 85 19.12 6.22 14.65
CA ARG A 85 17.69 5.92 14.49
C ARG A 85 17.28 4.56 15.05
N LEU A 86 18.24 3.65 15.22
CA LEU A 86 18.02 2.34 15.81
C LEU A 86 18.15 2.34 17.33
N ASN A 87 18.71 3.40 17.95
CA ASN A 87 18.93 3.45 19.40
C ASN A 87 17.65 3.18 20.20
N ALA A 88 16.52 3.72 19.74
CA ALA A 88 15.23 3.47 20.38
C ALA A 88 14.89 1.97 20.44
N LEU A 89 15.28 1.15 19.45
CA LEU A 89 15.06 -0.29 19.42
C LEU A 89 16.03 -1.08 20.32
N LEU A 90 17.15 -0.47 20.71
CA LEU A 90 18.17 -1.06 21.57
C LEU A 90 17.91 -0.79 23.06
N GLU A 91 16.95 0.08 23.36
CA GLU A 91 16.53 0.39 24.73
C GLU A 91 15.39 -0.54 25.21
N PRO A 92 15.32 -0.88 26.51
CA PRO A 92 14.22 -1.67 27.05
C PRO A 92 12.86 -0.98 26.83
N GLY A 93 11.91 -1.68 26.20
CA GLY A 93 10.59 -1.12 25.89
C GLY A 93 10.60 -0.11 24.74
N GLY A 94 11.69 -0.09 23.97
CA GLY A 94 11.88 0.70 22.78
C GLY A 94 10.79 0.60 21.73
N VAL A 95 10.54 1.70 21.02
CA VAL A 95 9.60 1.76 19.87
C VAL A 95 10.23 2.48 18.69
N LEU A 96 9.92 2.04 17.47
CA LEU A 96 10.38 2.69 16.24
C LEU A 96 9.35 3.72 15.77
N THR A 97 9.69 5.00 15.81
CA THR A 97 8.85 6.07 15.26
C THR A 97 9.07 6.25 13.75
N LEU A 98 7.99 6.24 12.97
CA LEU A 98 8.01 6.36 11.51
C LEU A 98 7.65 7.79 11.06
N SER A 99 8.51 8.76 11.39
CA SER A 99 8.30 10.17 11.07
C SER A 99 8.12 10.45 9.57
N GLU A 100 8.76 9.66 8.71
CA GLU A 100 8.75 9.82 7.25
C GLU A 100 7.42 9.41 6.61
N ARG A 101 6.66 8.55 7.29
CA ARG A 101 5.30 8.17 6.87
C ARG A 101 4.32 9.34 7.03
N GLY A 102 4.73 10.39 7.73
CA GLY A 102 3.90 11.54 8.06
C GLY A 102 2.89 11.23 9.16
N VAL A 103 2.00 12.19 9.41
CA VAL A 103 0.98 12.07 10.45
C VAL A 103 -0.23 11.33 9.88
N THR A 104 -0.60 10.22 10.53
CA THR A 104 -1.83 9.46 10.22
C THR A 104 -2.79 9.64 11.41
N ASP A 105 -4.03 10.05 11.17
CA ASP A 105 -5.04 10.27 12.22
C ASP A 105 -4.60 11.22 13.35
N GLY A 106 -3.77 12.21 13.04
CA GLY A 106 -3.26 13.19 14.02
C GLY A 106 -2.11 12.70 14.88
N VAL A 107 -1.61 11.48 14.67
CA VAL A 107 -0.49 10.90 15.41
C VAL A 107 0.61 10.43 14.45
N THR A 108 1.87 10.56 14.87
CA THR A 108 2.99 9.97 14.12
C THR A 108 3.00 8.46 14.36
N PRO A 109 2.94 7.64 13.31
CA PRO A 109 2.92 6.19 13.46
C PRO A 109 4.20 5.69 14.14
N SER A 110 4.05 4.68 15.00
CA SER A 110 5.16 4.01 15.66
C SER A 110 4.91 2.51 15.71
N VAL A 111 5.99 1.73 15.76
CA VAL A 111 5.98 0.27 15.75
C VAL A 111 6.62 -0.23 17.03
N VAL A 112 5.86 -1.02 17.79
CA VAL A 112 6.35 -1.73 18.96
C VAL A 112 7.00 -3.04 18.48
N PRO A 113 8.27 -3.33 18.81
CA PRO A 113 8.92 -4.56 18.41
C PRO A 113 8.20 -5.78 18.96
N HIS A 114 7.98 -6.79 18.12
CA HIS A 114 7.45 -8.06 18.56
C HIS A 114 8.39 -8.73 19.59
N PRO A 115 7.89 -9.44 20.63
CA PRO A 115 8.74 -10.02 21.68
C PRO A 115 9.82 -11.00 21.19
N ASN A 116 9.61 -11.62 20.03
CA ASN A 116 10.56 -12.54 19.41
C ASN A 116 11.56 -11.88 18.44
N PHE A 117 11.38 -10.59 18.12
CA PHE A 117 12.29 -9.85 17.25
C PHE A 117 13.70 -9.84 17.84
N ARG A 118 14.71 -10.04 16.99
CA ARG A 118 16.12 -9.95 17.37
C ARG A 118 16.88 -9.17 16.31
N LEU A 119 17.67 -8.20 16.74
CA LEU A 119 18.56 -7.43 15.88
C LEU A 119 20.01 -7.85 16.15
N PHE A 120 20.72 -8.21 15.09
CA PHE A 120 22.14 -8.53 15.10
C PHE A 120 22.87 -7.50 14.25
N LEU A 121 23.97 -6.98 14.76
CA LEU A 121 24.85 -6.06 14.04
C LEU A 121 26.21 -6.75 13.87
N SER A 122 26.71 -6.85 12.64
CA SER A 122 28.09 -7.26 12.38
C SER A 122 28.89 -6.10 11.80
N MET A 123 30.19 -6.11 12.08
CA MET A 123 31.14 -5.11 11.60
C MET A 123 32.48 -5.77 11.30
N ASP A 124 33.21 -5.18 10.35
CA ASP A 124 34.60 -5.51 10.10
C ASP A 124 35.50 -4.64 11.00
N PRO A 125 36.31 -5.23 11.92
CA PRO A 125 37.19 -4.48 12.80
C PRO A 125 38.28 -3.68 12.06
N ALA A 126 38.59 -3.98 10.79
CA ALA A 126 39.53 -3.19 10.01
C ALA A 126 38.99 -1.81 9.59
N HIS A 127 37.68 -1.61 9.67
CA HIS A 127 36.96 -0.47 9.14
C HIS A 127 36.08 0.23 10.20
N GLY A 128 36.26 -0.10 11.49
CA GLY A 128 35.65 0.61 12.62
C GLY A 128 36.62 1.62 13.24
N GLU A 129 36.09 2.63 13.92
CA GLU A 129 36.85 3.32 14.97
C GLU A 129 37.09 2.40 16.17
#